data_AF-A0AA88Q3R1-F1
#
_entry.id   AF-A0AA88Q3R1-F1
#
_cell.length_a   1.000
_cell.length_b   1.000
_cell.length_c   1.000
_cell.angle_alpha   90.00
_cell.angle_beta   90.00
_cell.angle_gamma   90.00
#
_symmetry.space_group_name_H-M   'P 1'
#
loop_
_entity.id
_entity.type
_entity.pdbx_description
1 polymer ?
#
loop_
_entity_poly.entity_id
_entity_poly.type
_entity_poly.pdbx_seq_one_letter_code
_entity_poly.pdbx_strand_id
1 'polypeptide(L)'
;MAQGKKKFKAQRPGGAKKQHHKPTGLKKGGRIIAPRKAQVVQQQKLKKSLDVAIRNRIEQEVTQKASTSLHKKLSVLKTPEAKSGTAGPSKPAAGSSKTN
;
A
#
# COMPACT_ATOMS: atom_id res chain seq x y z
N MET A 1 43.97 56.19 9.02
CA MET A 1 44.47 55.80 7.68
C MET A 1 43.60 54.65 7.16
N ALA A 2 43.01 54.77 5.97
CA ALA A 2 42.15 53.71 5.42
C ALA A 2 43.02 52.62 4.75
N GLN A 3 43.13 51.45 5.37
CA GLN A 3 43.79 50.29 4.75
C GLN A 3 42.91 49.74 3.63
N GLY A 4 43.46 49.66 2.42
CA GLY A 4 42.76 49.27 1.20
C GLY A 4 42.25 47.82 1.21
N LYS A 5 41.12 47.58 0.53
CA LYS A 5 40.50 46.26 0.38
C LYS A 5 41.45 45.29 -0.35
N LYS A 6 41.77 44.16 0.30
CA LYS A 6 42.57 43.06 -0.26
C LYS A 6 41.82 42.44 -1.44
N LYS A 7 42.38 42.58 -2.66
CA LYS A 7 41.81 42.03 -3.91
C LYS A 7 41.94 40.50 -3.90
N PHE A 8 40.90 39.78 -3.46
CA PHE A 8 40.78 38.35 -3.77
C PHE A 8 40.46 38.20 -5.27
N LYS A 9 41.11 37.24 -5.93
CA LYS A 9 40.85 36.91 -7.34
C LYS A 9 39.36 36.63 -7.50
N ALA A 10 38.75 37.26 -8.51
CA ALA A 10 37.32 37.20 -8.78
C ALA A 10 36.80 35.76 -8.77
N GLN A 11 35.79 35.50 -7.94
CA GLN A 11 34.98 34.28 -8.04
C GLN A 11 34.17 34.38 -9.33
N ARG A 12 34.57 33.62 -10.36
CA ARG A 12 33.77 33.47 -11.59
C ARG A 12 32.47 32.73 -11.25
N PRO A 13 31.29 33.29 -11.53
CA PRO A 13 30.03 32.55 -11.43
C PRO A 13 29.91 31.68 -12.68
N GLY A 14 30.40 30.44 -12.61
CA GLY A 14 30.35 29.56 -13.78
C GLY A 14 31.29 28.34 -13.75
N GLY A 15 31.84 27.97 -12.60
CA GLY A 15 32.53 26.69 -12.47
C GLY A 15 31.53 25.60 -12.13
N ALA A 16 30.99 24.90 -13.13
CA ALA A 16 30.26 23.66 -12.91
C ALA A 16 31.22 22.64 -12.27
N LYS A 17 31.29 22.63 -10.94
CA LYS A 17 31.91 21.53 -10.21
C LYS A 17 31.03 20.32 -10.47
N LYS A 18 31.52 19.40 -11.30
CA LYS A 18 30.96 18.04 -11.34
C LYS A 18 30.87 17.58 -9.89
N GLN A 19 29.65 17.32 -9.41
CA GLN A 19 29.45 16.69 -8.11
C GLN A 19 30.04 15.28 -8.23
N HIS A 20 31.31 15.14 -7.88
CA HIS A 20 31.84 13.85 -7.52
C HIS A 20 31.05 13.42 -6.29
N HIS A 21 30.05 12.56 -6.49
CA HIS A 21 29.43 11.77 -5.43
C HIS A 21 30.50 10.84 -4.88
N LYS A 22 31.43 11.39 -4.11
CA LYS A 22 32.24 10.60 -3.19
C LYS A 22 31.22 10.00 -2.22
N PRO A 23 31.19 8.67 -2.00
CA PRO A 23 30.38 8.12 -0.95
C PRO A 23 30.87 8.80 0.34
N THR A 24 30.04 9.67 0.89
CA THR A 24 30.25 10.24 2.20
C THR A 24 30.44 9.04 3.12
N GLY A 25 31.67 8.82 3.56
CA GLY A 25 31.98 7.77 4.53
C GLY A 25 30.99 7.87 5.69
N LEU A 26 30.64 6.73 6.26
CA LEU A 26 29.69 6.68 7.36
C LEU A 26 30.08 7.73 8.41
N LYS A 27 29.11 8.55 8.82
CA LYS A 27 29.34 9.62 9.80
C LYS A 27 30.00 9.02 11.04
N LYS A 28 30.96 9.73 11.62
CA LYS A 28 31.64 9.31 12.86
C LYS A 28 30.58 8.89 13.90
N GLY A 29 30.64 7.65 14.38
CA GLY A 29 29.64 7.05 15.28
C GLY A 29 28.55 6.20 14.59
N GLY A 30 28.57 6.05 13.26
CA GLY A 30 27.65 5.17 12.54
C GLY A 30 27.90 3.70 12.86
N ARG A 31 26.85 2.96 13.25
CA ARG A 31 26.93 1.50 13.42
C ARG A 31 27.00 0.82 12.06
N ILE A 32 28.16 0.28 11.71
CA ILE A 32 28.40 -0.45 10.46
C ILE A 32 28.09 -1.93 10.71
N ILE A 33 27.24 -2.51 9.85
CA ILE A 33 27.05 -3.96 9.85
C ILE A 33 28.27 -4.59 9.18
N ALA A 34 28.93 -5.51 9.88
CA ALA A 34 30.06 -6.25 9.32
C ALA A 34 29.66 -6.92 7.99
N PRO A 35 30.55 -6.99 6.97
CA PRO A 35 30.20 -7.47 5.63
C PRO A 35 29.46 -8.81 5.61
N ARG A 36 29.87 -9.78 6.45
CA ARG A 36 29.19 -11.08 6.59
C ARG A 36 27.76 -10.94 7.14
N LYS A 37 27.54 -10.08 8.13
CA LYS A 37 26.20 -9.83 8.68
C LYS A 37 25.32 -9.05 7.70
N ALA A 38 25.91 -8.22 6.83
CA ALA A 38 25.18 -7.51 5.79
C ALA A 38 24.58 -8.46 4.75
N GLN A 39 25.34 -9.48 4.33
CA GLN A 39 24.85 -10.53 3.43
C GLN A 39 23.67 -11.31 4.04
N VAL A 40 23.78 -11.70 5.31
CA VAL A 40 22.69 -12.39 6.02
C VAL A 40 21.43 -11.52 6.10
N VAL A 41 21.58 -10.23 6.41
CA VAL A 41 20.44 -9.29 6.45
C VAL A 41 19.81 -9.11 5.07
N GLN A 42 20.60 -9.01 4.00
CA GLN A 42 20.10 -8.93 2.64
C GLN A 42 19.33 -10.19 2.23
N GLN A 43 19.88 -11.37 2.54
CA GLN A 43 19.22 -12.65 2.29
C GLN A 43 17.89 -12.76 3.05
N GLN A 44 17.85 -12.36 4.32
CA GLN A 44 16.62 -12.37 5.11
C GLN A 44 15.55 -11.43 4.55
N LYS A 45 15.94 -10.24 4.09
CA LYS A 45 15.01 -9.29 3.44
C LYS A 45 14.47 -9.88 2.13
N LEU A 46 15.35 -10.46 1.31
CA LEU A 46 14.98 -11.11 0.07
C LEU A 46 14.01 -12.26 0.33
N LYS A 47 14.34 -13.17 1.26
CA LYS A 47 13.48 -14.29 1.65
C LYS A 47 12.09 -13.80 2.08
N LYS A 48 12.01 -12.84 3.01
CA LYS A 48 10.73 -12.29 3.48
C LYS A 48 9.92 -11.66 2.34
N SER A 49 10.57 -10.92 1.43
CA SER A 49 9.88 -10.29 0.30
C SER A 49 9.30 -11.31 -0.68
N LEU A 50 10.04 -12.39 -0.96
CA LEU A 50 9.57 -13.45 -1.84
C LEU A 50 8.45 -14.28 -1.20
N ASP A 51 8.59 -14.62 0.08
CA ASP A 51 7.56 -15.37 0.82
C ASP A 51 6.21 -14.63 0.80
N VAL A 52 6.23 -13.31 1.01
CA VAL A 52 5.01 -12.47 0.95
C VAL A 52 4.47 -12.39 -0.47
N ALA A 53 5.32 -12.17 -1.48
CA ALA A 53 4.89 -12.09 -2.87
C ALA A 53 4.24 -13.39 -3.36
N ILE A 54 4.81 -14.54 -2.98
CA ILE A 54 4.27 -15.87 -3.32
C ILE A 54 2.91 -16.08 -2.66
N ARG A 55 2.77 -15.78 -1.37
CA ARG A 55 1.47 -15.89 -0.67
C ARG A 55 0.40 -15.04 -1.34
N ASN A 56 0.70 -13.76 -1.60
CA ASN A 56 -0.22 -12.85 -2.26
C ASN A 56 -0.62 -13.35 -3.66
N ARG A 57 0.33 -13.93 -4.41
CA ARG A 57 0.06 -14.47 -5.74
C ARG A 57 -0.87 -15.68 -5.67
N ILE A 58 -0.61 -16.60 -4.75
CA ILE A 58 -1.47 -17.77 -4.51
C ILE A 58 -2.87 -17.31 -4.11
N GLU A 59 -3.00 -16.39 -3.16
CA GLU A 59 -4.29 -15.86 -2.71
C GLU A 59 -5.09 -15.23 -3.86
N GLN A 60 -4.44 -14.45 -4.71
CA GLN A 60 -5.07 -13.86 -5.90
C GLN A 60 -5.52 -14.94 -6.89
N GLU A 61 -4.66 -15.89 -7.21
CA GLU A 61 -4.99 -16.96 -8.18
C GLU A 61 -6.11 -17.88 -7.65
N VAL A 62 -6.09 -18.23 -6.36
CA VAL A 62 -7.15 -19.02 -5.73
C VAL A 62 -8.46 -18.24 -5.73
N THR A 63 -8.44 -16.97 -5.37
CA THR A 63 -9.63 -16.11 -5.40
C THR A 63 -10.17 -15.96 -6.82
N GLN A 64 -9.30 -15.76 -7.81
CA GLN A 64 -9.68 -15.65 -9.21
C GLN A 64 -10.31 -16.96 -9.70
N LYS A 65 -9.65 -18.10 -9.50
CA LYS A 65 -10.18 -19.43 -9.87
C LYS A 65 -11.53 -19.69 -9.21
N ALA A 66 -11.67 -19.38 -7.92
CA ALA A 66 -12.94 -19.51 -7.22
C ALA A 66 -14.01 -18.58 -7.83
N SER A 67 -13.65 -17.33 -8.14
CA SER A 67 -14.58 -16.36 -8.74
C SER A 67 -15.03 -16.72 -10.16
N THR A 68 -14.16 -17.37 -10.96
CA THR A 68 -14.47 -17.82 -12.32
C THR A 68 -15.21 -19.15 -12.34
N SER A 69 -14.97 -20.00 -11.34
CA SER A 69 -15.70 -21.27 -11.16
C SER A 69 -17.10 -21.04 -10.60
N LEU A 70 -17.27 -20.02 -9.76
CA LEU A 70 -18.58 -19.59 -9.30
C LEU A 70 -19.37 -18.98 -10.46
N HIS A 71 -20.65 -19.30 -10.55
CA HIS A 71 -21.57 -18.60 -11.45
C HIS A 71 -21.59 -17.09 -11.13
N LYS A 72 -21.90 -16.28 -12.16
CA LYS A 72 -21.94 -14.81 -12.10
C LYS A 72 -22.62 -14.35 -10.81
N LYS A 73 -21.91 -13.56 -9.98
CA LYS A 73 -22.46 -13.05 -8.72
C LYS A 73 -23.80 -12.34 -9.01
N LEU A 74 -24.89 -12.91 -8.49
CA LEU A 74 -26.22 -12.35 -8.65
C LEU A 74 -26.28 -11.02 -7.88
N SER A 75 -26.49 -9.91 -8.58
CA SER A 75 -26.82 -8.63 -7.96
C SER A 75 -28.31 -8.61 -7.68
N VAL A 76 -28.69 -8.52 -6.40
CA VAL A 76 -30.10 -8.32 -6.04
C VAL A 76 -30.50 -6.90 -6.44
N LEU A 77 -31.23 -6.78 -7.55
CA LEU A 77 -31.84 -5.52 -7.94
C LEU A 77 -32.95 -5.21 -6.94
N LYS A 78 -32.83 -4.09 -6.23
CA LYS A 78 -33.92 -3.60 -5.40
C LYS A 78 -34.98 -3.04 -6.35
N THR A 79 -36.08 -3.77 -6.53
CA THR A 79 -37.24 -3.23 -7.25
C THR A 79 -37.77 -2.04 -6.45
N PRO A 80 -38.05 -0.89 -7.09
CA PRO A 80 -38.75 0.19 -6.40
C PRO A 80 -40.09 -0.36 -5.93
N GLU A 81 -40.45 -0.13 -4.66
CA GLU A 81 -41.79 -0.45 -4.17
C GLU A 81 -42.81 0.21 -5.08
N ALA A 82 -43.45 -0.60 -5.93
CA ALA A 82 -44.69 -0.21 -6.57
C ALA A 82 -45.72 -0.11 -5.45
N LYS A 83 -45.96 1.13 -5.04
CA LYS A 83 -47.17 1.52 -4.33
C LYS A 83 -48.39 0.85 -4.99
N SER A 84 -49.16 0.18 -4.14
CA SER A 84 -50.60 -0.09 -4.26
C SER A 84 -51.14 -0.86 -5.48
N GLY A 85 -51.72 -2.04 -5.19
CA GLY A 85 -52.95 -2.52 -5.82
C GLY A 85 -52.81 -3.74 -6.73
N THR A 86 -53.06 -4.95 -6.20
CA THR A 86 -54.36 -5.66 -6.27
C THR A 86 -54.19 -7.18 -6.07
N ALA A 87 -54.90 -7.69 -5.06
CA ALA A 87 -55.61 -8.98 -4.94
C ALA A 87 -54.85 -10.34 -4.88
N GLY A 88 -54.84 -10.93 -3.67
CA GLY A 88 -55.35 -12.30 -3.41
C GLY A 88 -54.40 -13.34 -2.79
N PRO A 89 -54.90 -14.30 -1.96
CA PRO A 89 -55.90 -14.21 -0.90
C PRO A 89 -55.29 -14.44 0.51
N SER A 90 -56.05 -14.02 1.51
CA SER A 90 -55.75 -13.95 2.94
C SER A 90 -55.64 -15.31 3.65
N LYS A 91 -54.60 -15.42 4.49
CA LYS A 91 -54.39 -16.47 5.50
C LYS A 91 -55.49 -16.42 6.58
N PRO A 92 -56.02 -17.56 7.07
CA PRO A 92 -56.99 -17.57 8.16
C PRO A 92 -56.32 -17.38 9.53
N ALA A 93 -57.02 -16.69 10.41
CA ALA A 93 -56.63 -16.31 11.76
C ALA A 93 -56.96 -17.38 12.81
N ALA A 94 -56.18 -17.45 13.90
CA ALA A 94 -56.65 -17.75 15.27
C ALA A 94 -55.49 -17.78 16.30
N GLY A 95 -55.72 -17.20 17.49
CA GLY A 95 -54.92 -17.37 18.72
C GLY A 95 -54.17 -16.10 19.16
N SER A 96 -54.81 -15.18 19.91
CA SER A 96 -54.69 -14.99 21.39
C SER A 96 -53.30 -14.45 21.82
N SER A 97 -53.12 -13.45 22.68
CA SER A 97 -53.91 -12.84 23.76
C SER A 97 -53.36 -11.45 24.08
N LYS A 98 -54.22 -10.59 24.65
CA LYS A 98 -54.02 -9.18 25.06
C LYS A 98 -53.20 -8.98 26.35
N THR A 99 -52.56 -7.80 26.44
CA THR A 99 -52.37 -6.85 27.58
C THR A 99 -51.80 -7.36 28.91
N ASN A 100 -50.85 -6.69 29.57
CA ASN A 100 -50.80 -5.28 30.00
C ASN A 100 -49.37 -4.72 29.96
#